data_AF-A0A524H060-F1
#
_entry.id   AF-A0A524H060-F1
#
_cell.length_a   1.000
_cell.length_b   1.000
_cell.length_c   1.000
_cell.angle_alpha   90.00
_cell.angle_beta   90.00
_cell.angle_gamma   90.00
#
_symmetry.space_group_name_H-M   'P 1'
#
loop_
_entity.id
_entity.type
_entity.pdbx_description
1 polymer ?
#
loop_
_entity_poly.entity_id
_entity_poly.type
_entity_poly.pdbx_seq_one_letter_code
_entity_poly.pdbx_strand_id
1 'polypeptide(L)'
;MIRFGPKLEKRQAVLGRLVEIGAELFAISATVSRTQAMVTKNPADRSPIEMADAFARNSRRRIDERFATLFDNEDVINYAIAQNTMAGKYAWVESGMVRDK
;
A
#
# COMPACT_ATOMS: atom_id res chain seq x y z
N MET A 1 2.76 7.75 -15.47
CA MET A 1 3.89 8.20 -16.34
C MET A 1 3.90 9.71 -16.58
N ILE A 2 2.77 10.39 -16.81
CA ILE A 2 2.74 11.84 -17.13
C ILE A 2 3.39 12.74 -16.06
N ARG A 3 3.21 12.45 -14.77
CA ARG A 3 3.70 13.34 -13.68
C ARG A 3 5.22 13.30 -13.45
N PHE A 4 5.87 12.14 -13.61
CA PHE A 4 7.29 11.96 -13.26
C PHE A 4 8.16 11.47 -14.42
N GLY A 5 7.55 11.01 -15.51
CA GLY A 5 8.26 10.47 -16.67
C GLY A 5 9.28 9.38 -16.28
N PRO A 6 10.48 9.39 -16.91
CA PRO A 6 11.55 8.45 -16.59
C PRO A 6 12.02 8.50 -15.12
N LYS A 7 11.84 9.63 -14.42
CA LYS A 7 12.27 9.77 -13.02
C LYS A 7 11.36 9.05 -12.01
N LEU A 8 10.27 8.42 -12.46
CA LEU A 8 9.37 7.66 -11.58
C LEU A 8 10.09 6.52 -10.85
N GLU A 9 11.08 5.88 -11.47
CA GLU A 9 11.90 4.83 -10.86
C GLU A 9 12.59 5.27 -9.56
N LYS A 10 12.84 6.58 -9.39
CA LYS A 10 13.48 7.13 -8.18
C LYS A 10 12.48 7.44 -7.07
N ARG A 11 11.17 7.28 -7.33
CA ARG A 11 10.07 7.56 -6.38
C ARG A 11 9.51 6.25 -5.82
N GLN A 12 10.36 5.51 -5.10
CA GLN A 12 10.05 4.18 -4.58
C GLN A 12 8.80 4.16 -3.68
N ALA A 13 8.58 5.17 -2.85
CA ALA A 13 7.38 5.24 -2.00
C ALA A 13 6.07 5.40 -2.80
N VAL A 14 6.09 6.16 -3.91
CA VAL A 14 4.94 6.25 -4.84
C VAL A 14 4.73 4.91 -5.53
N LEU A 15 5.81 4.27 -6.00
CA LEU A 15 5.74 2.96 -6.63
C LEU A 15 5.20 1.89 -5.67
N GLY A 16 5.63 1.88 -4.42
CA GLY A 16 5.12 0.97 -3.38
C GLY A 16 3.62 1.08 -3.21
N ARG A 17 3.10 2.31 -3.06
CA ARG A 17 1.65 2.55 -2.94
C ARG A 17 0.87 2.08 -4.19
N LEU A 18 1.43 2.28 -5.38
CA LEU A 18 0.83 1.76 -6.63
C LEU A 18 0.84 0.23 -6.71
N VAL A 19 1.94 -0.41 -6.26
CA VAL A 19 2.04 -1.88 -6.20
C VAL A 19 1.00 -2.43 -5.23
N GLU A 20 0.80 -1.79 -4.08
CA GLU A 20 -0.21 -2.21 -3.10
C GLU A 20 -1.63 -2.06 -3.66
N ILE A 21 -1.94 -0.98 -4.39
CA ILE A 21 -3.21 -0.85 -5.12
C ILE A 21 -3.37 -1.99 -6.15
N GLY A 22 -2.33 -2.28 -6.92
CA GLY A 22 -2.33 -3.37 -7.89
C GLY A 22 -2.57 -4.74 -7.25
N ALA A 23 -1.97 -4.99 -6.10
CA ALA A 23 -2.16 -6.21 -5.33
C ALA A 23 -3.62 -6.37 -4.85
N GLU A 24 -4.25 -5.29 -4.38
CA GLU A 24 -5.67 -5.31 -4.00
C GLU A 24 -6.59 -5.64 -5.19
N LEU A 25 -6.35 -5.01 -6.34
CA LEU A 25 -7.12 -5.28 -7.57
C LEU A 25 -6.94 -6.72 -8.05
N PHE A 26 -5.72 -7.24 -7.98
CA PHE A 26 -5.43 -8.63 -8.29
C PHE A 26 -6.17 -9.57 -7.33
N ALA A 27 -6.13 -9.30 -6.03
CA ALA A 27 -6.80 -10.11 -5.01
C ALA A 27 -8.32 -10.11 -5.18
N ILE A 28 -8.94 -8.97 -5.54
CA ILE A 28 -10.36 -8.92 -5.90
C ILE A 28 -10.64 -9.84 -7.09
N SER A 29 -9.84 -9.72 -8.16
CA SER A 29 -10.04 -10.48 -9.39
C SER A 29 -9.90 -11.99 -9.16
N ALA A 30 -8.89 -12.40 -8.40
CA ALA A 30 -8.67 -13.80 -8.04
C ALA A 30 -9.81 -14.35 -7.17
N THR A 31 -10.27 -13.57 -6.18
CA THR A 31 -11.40 -13.93 -5.31
C THR A 31 -12.67 -14.12 -6.13
N VAL A 32 -13.03 -13.17 -7.00
CA VAL A 32 -14.22 -13.26 -7.85
C VAL A 32 -14.16 -14.47 -8.79
N SER A 33 -13.00 -14.70 -9.42
CA SER A 33 -12.79 -15.87 -10.29
C SER A 33 -12.99 -17.18 -9.53
N ARG A 34 -12.44 -17.29 -8.32
CA ARG A 34 -12.60 -18.47 -7.46
C ARG A 34 -14.04 -18.65 -7.00
N THR A 35 -14.70 -17.59 -6.58
CA THR A 35 -16.11 -17.61 -6.18
C THR A 35 -16.99 -18.08 -7.34
N GLN A 36 -16.74 -17.60 -8.56
CA GLN A 36 -17.48 -18.06 -9.74
C GLN A 36 -17.31 -19.56 -9.95
N ALA A 37 -16.09 -20.10 -9.84
CA ALA A 37 -15.85 -21.53 -9.96
C ALA A 37 -16.58 -22.35 -8.88
N MET A 38 -16.65 -21.85 -7.64
CA MET A 38 -17.36 -22.51 -6.53
C MET A 38 -18.87 -22.52 -6.76
N VAL A 39 -19.44 -21.40 -7.19
CA VAL A 39 -20.88 -21.26 -7.47
C VAL A 39 -21.29 -22.12 -8.66
N THR A 40 -20.45 -22.20 -9.71
CA THR A 40 -20.71 -23.11 -10.83
C THR A 40 -20.74 -24.57 -10.38
N LYS A 41 -19.90 -24.97 -9.41
CA LYS A 41 -19.85 -26.34 -8.89
C LYS A 41 -21.02 -26.66 -7.95
N ASN A 42 -21.47 -25.70 -7.14
CA ASN A 42 -22.61 -25.85 -6.24
C ASN A 42 -23.49 -24.59 -6.26
N PRO A 43 -24.45 -24.49 -7.22
CA PRO A 43 -25.26 -23.28 -7.39
C PRO A 43 -26.16 -22.93 -6.20
N ALA A 44 -26.50 -23.91 -5.35
CA ALA A 44 -27.35 -23.72 -4.18
C ALA A 44 -26.62 -23.00 -3.03
N ASP A 45 -25.29 -23.10 -2.97
CA ASP A 45 -24.48 -22.45 -1.93
C ASP A 45 -24.06 -21.04 -2.37
N ARG A 46 -24.58 -20.04 -1.65
CA ARG A 46 -24.32 -18.62 -1.91
C ARG A 46 -23.28 -18.02 -0.97
N SER A 47 -22.81 -18.76 0.04
CA SER A 47 -21.81 -18.28 1.00
C SER A 47 -20.50 -17.80 0.37
N PRO A 48 -20.00 -18.35 -0.76
CA PRO A 48 -18.78 -17.83 -1.40
C PRO A 48 -18.97 -16.44 -2.02
N ILE A 49 -20.20 -16.07 -2.40
CA ILE A 49 -20.52 -14.74 -2.94
C ILE A 49 -20.56 -13.73 -1.81
N GLU A 50 -21.16 -14.08 -0.67
CA GLU A 50 -21.20 -13.22 0.51
C GLU A 50 -19.79 -12.87 1.00
N MET A 51 -18.90 -13.87 1.10
CA MET A 51 -17.51 -13.63 1.48
C MET A 51 -16.77 -12.76 0.45
N ALA A 52 -16.97 -13.02 -0.85
CA ALA A 52 -16.33 -12.24 -1.90
C ALA A 52 -16.80 -10.77 -1.92
N ASP A 53 -18.09 -10.51 -1.69
CA ASP A 53 -18.62 -9.15 -1.61
C ASP A 53 -18.02 -8.39 -0.42
N ALA A 54 -17.98 -9.02 0.77
CA ALA A 54 -17.37 -8.43 1.95
C ALA A 54 -15.88 -8.12 1.72
N PHE A 55 -15.13 -9.06 1.13
CA PHE A 55 -13.73 -8.86 0.78
C PHE A 55 -13.55 -7.68 -0.20
N ALA A 56 -14.32 -7.67 -1.29
CA ALA A 56 -14.21 -6.65 -2.34
C ALA A 56 -14.51 -5.24 -1.81
N ARG A 57 -15.51 -5.09 -0.92
CA ARG A 57 -15.81 -3.80 -0.26
C ARG A 57 -14.65 -3.33 0.61
N ASN A 58 -14.00 -4.23 1.34
CA ASN A 58 -12.85 -3.89 2.18
C ASN A 58 -11.65 -3.49 1.33
N SER A 59 -11.33 -4.26 0.28
CA SER A 59 -10.25 -3.94 -0.66
C SER A 59 -10.48 -2.62 -1.38
N ARG A 60 -11.72 -2.32 -1.81
CA ARG A 60 -12.05 -1.06 -2.46
C ARG A 60 -11.79 0.15 -1.56
N ARG A 61 -12.16 0.09 -0.29
CA ARG A 61 -11.83 1.16 0.68
C ARG A 61 -10.33 1.40 0.80
N ARG A 62 -9.53 0.31 0.91
CA ARG A 62 -8.07 0.42 0.96
C ARG A 62 -7.48 1.00 -0.33
N ILE A 63 -8.03 0.64 -1.48
CA ILE A 63 -7.64 1.23 -2.77
C ILE A 63 -7.92 2.74 -2.79
N ASP A 64 -9.12 3.15 -2.37
CA ASP A 64 -9.53 4.56 -2.36
C ASP A 64 -8.64 5.40 -1.43
N GLU A 65 -8.36 4.89 -0.22
CA GLU A 65 -7.45 5.52 0.76
C GLU A 65 -6.01 5.69 0.21
N ARG A 66 -5.51 4.67 -0.50
CA ARG A 66 -4.17 4.70 -1.11
C ARG A 66 -4.09 5.66 -2.29
N PHE A 67 -5.16 5.77 -3.09
CA PHE A 67 -5.22 6.77 -4.15
C PHE A 67 -5.30 8.19 -3.58
N ALA A 68 -6.08 8.41 -2.53
CA ALA A 68 -6.19 9.70 -1.87
C ALA A 68 -4.83 10.19 -1.34
N THR A 69 -4.06 9.28 -0.74
CA THR A 69 -2.74 9.60 -0.16
C THR A 69 -1.59 9.50 -1.17
N LEU A 70 -1.84 9.18 -2.45
CA LEU A 70 -0.79 8.87 -3.43
C LEU A 70 0.17 10.05 -3.69
N PHE A 71 -0.31 11.29 -3.60
CA PHE A 71 0.52 12.49 -3.73
C PHE A 71 0.42 13.44 -2.53
N ASP A 72 -0.42 13.12 -1.56
CA ASP A 72 -0.54 13.83 -0.28
C ASP A 72 0.20 13.03 0.80
N ASN A 73 1.47 13.38 1.03
CA ASN A 73 2.39 12.65 1.89
C ASN A 73 3.68 13.45 2.17
N GLU A 74 4.41 13.00 3.19
CA GLU A 74 5.65 13.58 3.68
C GLU A 74 6.91 12.94 3.06
N ASP A 75 6.82 12.22 1.93
CA ASP A 75 7.95 11.46 1.35
C ASP A 75 9.24 12.29 1.24
N VAL A 76 9.13 13.55 0.83
CA VAL A 76 10.29 14.44 0.62
C VAL A 76 10.95 14.83 1.94
N ILE A 77 10.18 15.25 2.93
CA ILE A 77 10.73 15.66 4.23
C ILE A 77 11.23 14.44 5.00
N ASN A 78 10.53 13.30 4.93
CA ASN A 78 10.96 12.04 5.54
C ASN A 78 12.28 11.56 4.94
N TYR A 79 12.46 11.64 3.63
CA TYR A 79 13.74 11.32 3.00
C TYR A 79 14.87 12.25 3.49
N ALA A 80 14.61 13.56 3.57
CA ALA A 80 15.61 14.51 4.08
C ALA A 80 15.95 14.27 5.56
N ILE A 81 14.96 13.95 6.38
CA ILE A 81 15.18 13.59 7.80
C ILE A 81 16.01 12.31 7.89
N ALA A 82 15.70 11.28 7.10
CA ALA A 82 16.48 10.03 7.07
C ALA A 82 17.94 10.28 6.70
N GLN A 83 18.21 11.10 5.67
CA GLN A 83 19.57 11.48 5.28
C GLN A 83 20.31 12.22 6.42
N ASN A 84 19.65 13.18 7.06
CA ASN A 84 20.22 13.91 8.21
C ASN A 84 20.48 13.00 9.42
N THR A 85 19.61 12.01 9.65
CA THR A 85 19.77 11.01 10.71
C THR A 85 21.03 10.18 10.46
N MET A 86 21.19 9.67 9.24
CA MET A 86 22.39 8.92 8.83
C MET A 86 23.66 9.75 8.90
N ALA A 87 23.56 11.07 8.69
CA ALA A 87 24.67 12.02 8.85
C ALA A 87 24.96 12.38 10.32
N GLY A 88 24.24 11.82 11.29
CA GLY A 88 24.45 12.05 12.72
C GLY A 88 23.89 13.38 13.25
N LYS A 89 23.16 14.15 12.43
CA LYS A 89 22.60 15.47 12.82
C LYS A 89 21.67 15.38 14.04
N TYR A 90 21.01 14.24 14.22
CA TYR A 90 20.08 14.00 15.31
C TYR A 90 20.62 13.05 16.38
N ALA A 91 21.94 12.88 16.49
CA ALA A 91 22.56 12.03 17.52
C ALA A 91 22.22 12.46 18.96
N TRP A 92 21.78 13.71 19.14
CA TRP A 92 21.27 14.20 20.43
C TRP A 92 20.05 13.42 20.93
N VAL A 93 19.29 12.73 20.06
CA VAL A 93 18.17 11.87 20.46
C VAL A 93 18.67 10.64 21.24
N GLU A 94 19.90 10.19 21.00
CA GLU A 94 20.49 9.02 21.65
C GLU A 94 21.09 9.33 23.02
N SER A 95 21.31 10.61 23.32
CA SER A 95 21.94 11.08 24.56
C SER A 95 21.08 10.74 25.78
N GLY A 96 21.66 9.99 26.73
CA GLY A 96 20.97 9.51 27.93
C GLY A 96 20.10 8.26 27.71
N MET A 97 20.12 7.69 26.50
CA MET A 97 19.52 6.37 26.21
C MET A 97 20.59 5.33 25.91
N VAL A 98 21.32 5.51 24.81
CA VAL A 98 22.32 4.55 24.31
C VAL A 98 23.73 5.14 24.35
N ARG A 99 23.85 6.46 24.29
CA ARG A 99 25.11 7.18 24.51
C ARG A 99 25.08 7.88 25.87
N ASP A 100 26.09 7.65 26.69
CA ASP A 100 26.31 8.44 27.91
C ASP A 100 26.62 9.91 27.55
N LYS A 101 26.29 10.80 28.50
CA LYS A 101 26.34 12.26 28.34
C LYS A 101 27.71 12.80 27.94
#